data_AF-L9Z850-F1
#
_entry.id   AF-L9Z850-F1
#
_cell.length_a   1.000
_cell.length_b   1.000
_cell.length_c   1.000
_cell.angle_alpha   90.00
_cell.angle_beta   90.00
_cell.angle_gamma   90.00
#
_symmetry.space_group_name_H-M   'P 1'
#
loop_
_entity.id
_entity.type
_entity.pdbx_description
1 polymer ?
#
loop_
_entity_poly.entity_id
_entity_poly.type
_entity_poly.pdbx_seq_one_letter_code
_entity_poly.pdbx_strand_id
1 'polypeptide(L)'
;TVTNIDAGLYTEGGLDTSNDEAFVKELEPGESATIPFDISASMDATVETHPVELDFEYDTARGETVLSDVYTHPIDVEPGSDDGGGFPSLIVGLLGVLAVTGIGIGLWLRRD
;
A
#
# COMPACT_ATOMS: atom_id res chain seq x y z
N THR A 1 -9.58 19.87 -2.44
CA THR A 1 -8.45 19.66 -1.52
C THR A 1 -8.91 18.76 -0.42
N VAL A 2 -8.03 17.86 -0.01
CA VAL A 2 -8.20 17.00 1.17
C VAL A 2 -7.01 17.26 2.10
N THR A 3 -7.25 17.17 3.39
CA THR A 3 -6.26 17.48 4.44
C THR A 3 -6.24 16.39 5.50
N ASN A 4 -5.20 16.38 6.33
CA ASN A 4 -5.06 15.42 7.43
C ASN A 4 -5.24 13.98 6.94
N ILE A 5 -4.53 13.64 5.87
CA ILE A 5 -4.64 12.32 5.25
C ILE A 5 -3.77 11.38 6.07
N ASP A 6 -4.40 10.43 6.72
CA ASP A 6 -3.76 9.36 7.47
C ASP A 6 -3.97 8.04 6.74
N ALA A 7 -2.89 7.29 6.53
CA ALA A 7 -2.90 6.03 5.80
C ALA A 7 -2.55 4.89 6.74
N GLY A 8 -3.46 3.92 6.87
CA GLY A 8 -3.25 2.69 7.63
C GLY A 8 -2.86 1.53 6.71
N LEU A 9 -1.89 0.73 7.15
CA LEU A 9 -1.42 -0.49 6.49
C LEU A 9 -1.63 -1.69 7.40
N TYR A 10 -2.34 -2.69 6.90
CA TYR A 10 -2.61 -3.94 7.59
C TYR A 10 -1.97 -5.09 6.83
N THR A 11 -1.23 -5.91 7.57
CA THR A 11 -0.50 -7.06 7.05
C THR A 11 -1.07 -8.34 7.63
N GLU A 12 -1.19 -9.38 6.81
CA GLU A 12 -1.68 -10.70 7.21
C GLU A 12 -0.73 -11.80 6.68
N GLY A 13 -0.99 -13.06 7.07
CA GLY A 13 -0.33 -14.21 6.43
C GLY A 13 1.16 -14.40 6.75
N GLY A 14 1.65 -13.81 7.84
CA GLY A 14 3.08 -13.81 8.18
C GLY A 14 3.88 -12.73 7.46
N LEU A 15 3.21 -11.65 7.04
CA LEU A 15 3.86 -10.40 6.70
C LEU A 15 3.99 -9.54 7.96
N ASP A 16 5.14 -8.88 8.11
CA ASP A 16 5.45 -7.91 9.16
C ASP A 16 5.75 -6.55 8.52
N THR A 17 5.37 -5.47 9.21
CA THR A 17 5.76 -4.10 8.85
C THR A 17 6.39 -3.39 10.04
N SER A 18 7.40 -2.56 9.79
CA SER A 18 7.96 -1.65 10.81
C SER A 18 7.29 -0.27 10.82
N ASN A 19 6.51 0.04 9.79
CA ASN A 19 5.70 1.25 9.72
C ASN A 19 4.33 0.92 9.12
N ASP A 20 3.30 0.97 9.95
CA ASP A 20 1.92 0.68 9.59
C ASP A 20 1.08 1.94 9.36
N GLU A 21 1.61 3.12 9.65
CA GLU A 21 0.89 4.39 9.52
C GLU A 21 1.73 5.42 8.75
N ALA A 22 1.07 6.31 8.02
CA ALA A 22 1.72 7.43 7.36
C ALA A 22 0.80 8.64 7.18
N PHE A 23 1.39 9.83 7.31
CA PHE A 23 0.65 11.08 7.28
C PHE A 23 1.03 11.97 6.09
N VAL A 24 0.02 12.49 5.39
CA VAL A 24 0.13 13.55 4.38
C VAL A 24 -0.74 14.72 4.78
N LYS A 25 -0.11 15.90 4.90
CA LYS A 25 -0.78 17.10 5.41
C LYS A 25 -1.95 17.54 4.55
N GLU A 26 -1.76 17.62 3.24
CA GLU A 26 -2.73 18.17 2.29
C GLU A 26 -2.42 17.70 0.88
N LEU A 27 -3.46 17.52 0.07
CA LEU A 27 -3.36 17.32 -1.38
C LEU A 27 -4.37 18.22 -2.11
N GLU A 28 -3.86 19.02 -3.05
CA GLU A 28 -4.67 19.81 -3.96
C GLU A 28 -5.39 18.92 -5.01
N PRO A 29 -6.47 19.41 -5.66
CA PRO A 29 -7.13 18.65 -6.71
C PRO A 29 -6.16 18.27 -7.85
N GLY A 30 -5.96 16.96 -8.03
CA GLY A 30 -5.04 16.41 -9.05
C GLY A 30 -3.59 16.23 -8.57
N GLU A 31 -3.29 16.59 -7.32
CA GLU A 31 -2.00 16.29 -6.69
C GLU A 31 -1.95 14.82 -6.23
N SER A 32 -0.74 14.28 -6.09
CA SER A 32 -0.53 12.94 -5.55
C SER A 32 0.72 12.92 -4.69
N ALA A 33 0.69 12.13 -3.62
CA ALA A 33 1.83 11.84 -2.76
C ALA A 33 2.25 10.38 -2.90
N THR A 34 3.52 10.11 -2.60
CA THR A 34 4.05 8.74 -2.50
C THR A 34 4.40 8.48 -1.04
N ILE A 35 3.87 7.37 -0.51
CA ILE A 35 4.08 6.95 0.88
C ILE A 35 4.85 5.62 0.85
N PRO A 36 6.07 5.56 1.41
CA PRO A 36 6.82 4.31 1.51
C PRO A 36 6.37 3.50 2.73
N PHE A 37 6.22 2.20 2.53
CA PHE A 37 5.96 1.22 3.58
C PHE A 37 7.00 0.09 3.50
N ASP A 38 7.56 -0.28 4.65
CA ASP A 38 8.54 -1.35 4.79
C ASP A 38 7.83 -2.64 5.19
N ILE A 39 7.67 -3.56 4.23
CA ILE A 39 7.03 -4.85 4.42
C ILE A 39 8.07 -5.96 4.31
N SER A 40 8.04 -6.88 5.25
CA SER A 40 8.93 -8.05 5.30
C SER A 40 8.14 -9.33 5.53
N ALA A 41 8.62 -10.46 5.01
CA ALA A 41 8.04 -11.77 5.29
C ALA A 41 8.71 -12.37 6.53
N SER A 42 7.91 -12.79 7.51
CA SER A 42 8.38 -13.51 8.70
C SER A 42 8.96 -14.88 8.32
N MET A 43 9.71 -15.50 9.23
CA MET A 43 10.28 -16.84 8.99
C MET A 43 9.22 -17.94 8.81
N ASP A 44 8.03 -17.71 9.35
CA ASP A 44 6.85 -18.57 9.27
C ASP A 44 5.88 -18.20 8.14
N ALA A 45 6.19 -17.16 7.35
CA ALA A 45 5.43 -16.81 6.17
C ALA A 45 5.39 -17.98 5.18
N THR A 46 4.19 -18.32 4.70
CA THR A 46 4.05 -19.36 3.68
C THR A 46 4.42 -18.78 2.32
N VAL A 47 5.07 -19.59 1.48
CA VAL A 47 5.41 -19.25 0.10
C VAL A 47 4.13 -19.26 -0.75
N GLU A 48 3.42 -18.13 -0.70
CA GLU A 48 2.19 -17.87 -1.44
C GLU A 48 1.97 -16.36 -1.57
N THR A 49 0.93 -15.98 -2.30
CA THR A 49 0.51 -14.59 -2.41
C THR A 49 -0.30 -14.19 -1.19
N HIS A 50 0.19 -13.21 -0.43
CA HIS A 50 -0.49 -12.67 0.74
C HIS A 50 -1.12 -11.31 0.43
N PRO A 51 -2.32 -11.02 0.96
CA PRO A 51 -2.90 -9.70 0.84
C PRO A 51 -2.25 -8.73 1.82
N VAL A 52 -2.10 -7.49 1.38
CA VAL A 52 -1.85 -6.34 2.23
C VAL A 52 -2.99 -5.36 2.02
N GLU A 53 -3.53 -4.82 3.08
CA GLU A 53 -4.70 -3.94 3.05
C GLU A 53 -4.30 -2.52 3.44
N LEU A 54 -4.83 -1.53 2.71
CA LEU A 54 -4.61 -0.12 2.98
C LEU A 54 -5.94 0.63 3.05
N ASP A 55 -6.06 1.56 3.99
CA ASP A 55 -7.14 2.54 3.97
C ASP A 55 -6.60 3.94 4.26
N PHE A 56 -7.45 4.93 4.03
CA PHE A 56 -7.14 6.34 4.23
C PHE A 56 -8.26 7.03 5.00
N GLU A 57 -7.92 7.69 6.08
CA GLU A 57 -8.77 8.69 6.72
C GLU A 57 -8.34 10.09 6.25
N TYR A 58 -9.28 10.96 5.89
CA TYR A 58 -8.95 12.33 5.49
C TYR A 58 -10.11 13.30 5.73
N ASP A 59 -9.77 14.57 5.88
CA ASP A 59 -10.73 15.66 5.96
C ASP A 59 -10.99 16.26 4.58
N THR A 60 -12.27 16.44 4.26
CA THR A 60 -12.70 17.13 3.04
C THR A 60 -12.74 18.64 3.21
N ALA A 61 -12.77 19.39 2.11
CA ALA A 61 -12.95 20.84 2.13
C ALA A 61 -14.25 21.34 2.81
N ARG A 62 -15.20 20.43 3.11
CA ARG A 62 -16.43 20.72 3.86
C ARG A 62 -16.28 20.53 5.37
N GLY A 63 -15.11 20.11 5.84
CA GLY A 63 -14.84 19.78 7.24
C GLY A 63 -15.42 18.43 7.67
N GLU A 64 -15.68 17.52 6.72
CA GLU A 64 -16.12 16.15 6.99
C GLU A 64 -14.90 15.23 6.97
N THR A 65 -14.73 14.43 8.02
CA THR A 65 -13.76 13.32 8.06
C THR A 65 -14.36 12.10 7.37
N VAL A 66 -13.61 11.53 6.43
CA VAL A 66 -14.04 10.42 5.58
C VAL A 66 -13.00 9.32 5.67
N LEU A 67 -13.46 8.10 5.96
CA LEU A 67 -12.68 6.88 5.81
C LEU A 67 -12.93 6.30 4.41
N SER A 68 -11.86 5.93 3.70
CA SER A 68 -11.96 5.31 2.39
C SER A 68 -12.43 3.86 2.48
N ASP A 69 -12.74 3.28 1.32
CA ASP A 69 -12.76 1.82 1.20
C ASP A 69 -11.35 1.26 1.40
N VAL A 70 -11.29 -0.03 1.75
CA VAL A 70 -10.04 -0.77 1.89
C VAL A 70 -9.50 -1.15 0.50
N TYR A 71 -8.24 -0.87 0.26
CA TYR A 71 -7.47 -1.24 -0.93
C TYR A 71 -6.61 -2.46 -0.63
N THR A 72 -6.93 -3.60 -1.24
CA THR A 72 -6.12 -4.82 -1.11
C THR A 72 -5.09 -4.91 -2.23
N HIS A 73 -3.83 -5.16 -1.87
CA HIS A 73 -2.72 -5.39 -2.79
C HIS A 73 -2.09 -6.77 -2.56
N PRO A 74 -1.90 -7.59 -3.61
CA PRO A 74 -1.22 -8.88 -3.48
C PRO A 74 0.30 -8.69 -3.39
N ILE A 75 0.93 -9.38 -2.44
CA ILE A 75 2.38 -9.48 -2.31
C ILE A 75 2.77 -10.96 -2.46
N ASP A 76 3.62 -11.25 -3.44
CA ASP A 76 4.13 -12.59 -3.66
C ASP A 76 5.31 -12.88 -2.73
N VAL A 77 5.15 -13.88 -1.86
CA VAL A 77 6.26 -14.42 -1.06
C VAL A 77 6.86 -15.58 -1.80
N GLU A 78 8.10 -15.40 -2.26
CA GLU A 78 8.88 -16.42 -2.97
C GLU A 78 9.85 -17.13 -2.04
N PRO A 79 10.20 -18.41 -2.32
CA PRO A 79 11.24 -19.06 -1.56
C PRO A 79 12.57 -18.38 -1.83
N GLY A 80 13.34 -18.09 -0.78
CA GLY A 80 14.70 -17.59 -0.92
C GLY A 80 15.51 -18.56 -1.79
N SER A 81 16.05 -18.08 -2.90
CA SER A 81 16.97 -18.88 -3.72
C SER A 81 18.32 -18.93 -3.03
N ASP A 82 18.71 -20.12 -2.56
CA ASP A 82 20.08 -20.42 -2.11
C ASP A 82 21.04 -20.30 -3.31
N ASP A 83 21.52 -19.09 -3.59
CA ASP A 83 22.70 -18.89 -4.43
C ASP A 83 23.96 -19.31 -3.64
N GLY A 84 24.15 -20.62 -3.48
CA GLY A 84 25.43 -21.27 -3.20
C GLY A 84 26.30 -20.61 -2.13
N GLY A 85 25.74 -20.35 -0.95
CA GLY A 85 26.47 -19.59 0.08
C GLY A 85 25.90 -19.67 1.49
N GLY A 86 25.06 -20.67 1.79
CA GLY A 86 24.84 -21.14 3.16
C GLY A 86 24.17 -20.16 4.12
N PHE A 87 23.16 -19.39 3.71
CA PHE A 87 22.09 -18.87 4.58
C PHE A 87 20.89 -18.51 3.70
N PRO A 88 19.68 -19.07 3.93
CA PRO A 88 18.50 -18.67 3.16
C PRO A 88 18.03 -17.29 3.63
N SER A 89 18.46 -16.22 2.95
CA SER A 89 17.87 -14.90 3.11
C SER A 89 16.60 -14.84 2.25
N LEU A 90 15.43 -14.71 2.90
CA LEU A 90 14.19 -14.35 2.22
C LEU A 90 14.41 -12.97 1.58
N ILE A 91 14.53 -12.91 0.25
CA ILE A 91 14.55 -11.64 -0.48
C ILE A 91 13.08 -11.29 -0.74
N VAL A 92 12.54 -10.35 0.04
CA VAL A 92 11.27 -9.70 -0.33
C VAL A 92 11.59 -8.78 -1.51
N GLY A 93 11.16 -9.18 -2.70
CA GLY A 93 11.33 -8.41 -3.94
C GLY A 93 10.43 -7.17 -3.96
N LEU A 94 10.72 -6.17 -3.15
CA LEU A 94 9.92 -4.94 -3.07
C LEU A 94 10.47 -3.87 -4.02
N LEU A 95 9.96 -3.85 -5.26
CA LEU A 95 10.02 -2.68 -6.15
C LEU A 95 8.62 -2.38 -6.71
N GLY A 96 7.68 -2.13 -5.81
CA GLY A 96 6.36 -1.58 -6.12
C GLY A 96 6.35 -0.07 -5.87
N VAL A 97 6.74 0.74 -6.85
CA VAL A 97 6.36 2.16 -6.85
C VAL A 97 4.85 2.20 -7.01
N LEU A 98 4.10 2.31 -5.91
CA LEU A 98 2.66 2.54 -5.91
C LEU A 98 2.39 3.96 -6.41
N ALA A 99 2.43 4.12 -7.73
CA ALA A 99 1.72 5.20 -8.39
C ALA A 99 0.23 4.86 -8.27
N VAL A 100 -0.42 5.33 -7.20
CA VAL A 100 -1.89 5.39 -7.11
C VAL A 100 -2.35 6.25 -8.28
N THR A 101 -2.58 5.63 -9.42
CA THR A 101 -3.23 6.28 -10.55
C THR A 101 -4.68 6.37 -10.14
N GLY A 102 -5.00 7.51 -9.53
CA GLY A 102 -6.34 7.83 -9.06
C GLY A 102 -7.36 7.46 -10.13
N ILE A 103 -8.42 6.82 -9.64
CA ILE A 103 -9.71 6.58 -10.26
C ILE A 103 -10.07 7.77 -11.18
N GLY A 104 -9.67 7.66 -12.44
CA GLY A 104 -9.74 8.72 -13.45
C GLY A 104 -10.11 8.16 -14.82
N ILE A 105 -10.69 6.96 -14.87
CA ILE A 105 -11.19 6.31 -16.08
C ILE A 105 -12.65 5.92 -15.82
N GLY A 106 -13.54 6.91 -15.67
CA GLY A 106 -14.95 6.64 -15.41
C GLY A 106 -15.95 7.61 -16.03
N LEU A 107 -15.56 8.86 -16.30
CA LEU A 107 -16.52 9.90 -16.72
C LEU A 107 -16.20 10.60 -18.05
N TRP A 108 -15.49 9.94 -18.99
CA TRP A 108 -15.29 10.50 -20.34
C TRP A 108 -15.76 9.60 -21.50
N LEU A 109 -16.70 8.67 -21.27
CA LEU A 109 -17.36 7.94 -22.38
C LEU A 109 -18.87 8.20 -22.47
N ARG A 110 -19.33 9.38 -22.01
CA ARG A 110 -20.66 9.90 -22.37
C ARG A 110 -20.56 11.34 -22.84
N ARG A 111 -20.28 11.47 -24.15
CA ARG A 111 -20.48 12.58 -25.11
C ARG A 111 -19.33 12.46 -26.12
N ASP A 112 -19.51 12.09 -27.38
CA ASP A 112 -20.67 11.98 -28.28
C ASP A 112 -20.54 10.72 -29.15
#